data_AF-X0X0U0-F1
#
_entry.id   AF-X0X0U0-F1
#
_cell.length_a   1.000
_cell.length_b   1.000
_cell.length_c   1.000
_cell.angle_alpha   90.00
_cell.angle_beta   90.00
_cell.angle_gamma   90.00
#
_symmetry.space_group_name_H-M   'P 1'
#
loop_
_entity.id
_entity.type
_entity.pdbx_description
1 polymer ?
#
loop_
_entity_poly.entity_id
_entity_poly.type
_entity_poly.pdbx_seq_one_letter_code
_entity_poly.pdbx_strand_id
1 'polypeptide(L)'
;LQDLSDSTVENNILIGAGFHIYNNDITATTSNTIEGNTVDGKQYGFFYNKTGEIIDGNAYGQIYLFNSVNTRIENQTLSASIWGLQIHKCTDVVVDNVEVFGRGGIEVKESDGITIQNCYLEGYWDGLDFNLVTDVVILNNRLIGYNYAIDASYVDGFQIHNNTLLEVEENGMYLEDCWNLEIKFNIVTVNVVHIGTDLAIVLWLCENVTIYYNVFIDINDNSVPIVEGNSSTNIIWYDATLEVGNHYSDWIGTGDYSIPGD
;
A
#
# COMPACT_ATOMS: atom_id res chain seq x y z
N LEU A 1 -0.57 23.21 6.82
CA LEU A 1 0.86 22.91 6.64
C LEU A 1 1.66 24.17 6.87
N GLN A 2 2.58 24.17 7.82
CA GLN A 2 3.64 25.18 7.88
C GLN A 2 4.85 24.60 7.14
N ASP A 3 5.52 25.44 6.36
CA ASP A 3 6.81 25.10 5.77
C ASP A 3 7.82 24.97 6.93
N LEU A 4 8.14 23.73 7.30
CA LEU A 4 9.10 23.44 8.35
C LEU A 4 10.49 23.44 7.71
N SER A 5 11.16 24.59 7.76
CA SER A 5 12.60 24.69 7.55
C SER A 5 13.29 25.06 8.86
N ASP A 6 14.53 24.59 9.04
CA ASP A 6 15.38 24.92 10.18
C ASP A 6 14.75 24.65 11.57
N SER A 7 13.90 23.62 11.66
CA SER A 7 13.21 23.24 12.90
C SER A 7 13.91 22.08 13.60
N THR A 8 13.85 22.05 14.93
CA THR A 8 14.39 20.96 15.76
C THR A 8 13.27 20.24 16.49
N VAL A 9 13.21 18.92 16.32
CA VAL A 9 12.32 18.01 17.03
C VAL A 9 13.18 16.92 17.66
N GLU A 10 13.47 17.04 18.95
CA GLU A 10 14.43 16.16 19.60
C GLU A 10 13.93 15.61 20.95
N ASN A 11 14.41 14.43 21.30
CA ASN A 11 14.23 13.80 22.62
C ASN A 11 12.76 13.64 23.06
N ASN A 12 11.85 13.45 22.11
CA ASN A 12 10.43 13.20 22.40
C ASN A 12 10.16 11.71 22.65
N ILE A 13 9.16 11.45 23.48
CA ILE A 13 8.61 10.11 23.73
C ILE A 13 7.15 10.12 23.26
N LEU A 14 6.89 9.47 22.14
CA LEU A 14 5.57 9.34 21.54
C LEU A 14 4.97 7.98 21.94
N ILE A 15 3.79 8.00 22.55
CA ILE A 15 3.08 6.79 23.02
C ILE A 15 1.74 6.75 22.30
N GLY A 16 1.50 5.70 21.50
CA GLY A 16 0.34 5.60 20.63
C GLY A 16 0.25 6.76 19.64
N ALA A 17 1.39 7.33 19.28
CA ALA A 17 1.55 8.50 18.42
C ALA A 17 2.76 8.31 17.50
N GLY A 18 2.87 9.08 16.42
CA GLY A 18 4.01 9.04 15.50
C GLY A 18 4.26 10.37 14.82
N PHE A 19 5.32 10.44 14.03
CA PHE A 19 5.57 11.56 13.13
C PHE A 19 4.89 11.30 11.79
N HIS A 20 4.42 12.36 11.14
CA HIS A 20 4.00 12.31 9.74
C HIS A 20 4.67 13.49 9.05
N ILE A 21 5.65 13.18 8.21
CA ILE A 21 6.37 14.20 7.45
C ILE A 21 5.71 14.29 6.08
N TYR A 22 5.00 15.40 5.85
CA TYR A 22 4.35 15.75 4.59
C TYR A 22 5.16 16.85 3.91
N ASN A 23 6.41 16.57 3.58
CA ASN A 23 7.26 17.53 2.88
C ASN A 23 8.08 16.83 1.81
N ASN A 24 7.76 17.13 0.55
CA ASN A 24 8.44 16.55 -0.60
C ASN A 24 9.69 17.39 -0.99
N ASP A 25 9.93 18.55 -0.36
CA ASP A 25 11.13 19.35 -0.64
C ASP A 25 12.34 18.79 0.13
N ILE A 26 13.38 18.40 -0.61
CA ILE A 26 14.61 17.85 -0.04
C ILE A 26 15.31 18.88 0.85
N THR A 27 15.39 20.13 0.40
CA THR A 27 16.06 21.21 1.15
C THR A 27 15.35 21.48 2.46
N ALA A 28 14.02 21.61 2.44
CA ALA A 28 13.25 21.86 3.64
C ALA A 28 13.33 20.68 4.61
N THR A 29 13.11 19.44 4.15
CA THR A 29 13.21 18.24 4.99
C THR A 29 14.57 18.09 5.66
N THR A 30 15.65 18.47 4.96
CA THR A 30 17.03 18.24 5.42
C THR A 30 17.61 19.38 6.24
N SER A 31 16.96 20.54 6.23
CA SER A 31 17.25 21.64 7.14
C SER A 31 16.78 21.36 8.58
N ASN A 32 15.88 20.39 8.76
CA ASN A 32 15.34 20.05 10.07
C ASN A 32 16.25 19.06 10.82
N THR A 33 16.27 19.16 12.14
CA THR A 33 16.93 18.20 13.03
C THR A 33 15.87 17.34 13.71
N ILE A 34 15.89 16.02 13.48
CA ILE A 34 14.96 15.06 14.08
C ILE A 34 15.76 13.94 14.77
N GLU A 35 16.01 14.07 16.06
CA GLU A 35 16.94 13.17 16.77
C GLU A 35 16.49 12.75 18.17
N GLY A 36 16.95 11.58 18.63
CA GLY A 36 16.68 11.09 19.99
C GLY A 36 15.19 10.84 20.31
N ASN A 37 14.32 10.84 19.30
CA ASN A 37 12.90 10.59 19.49
C ASN A 37 12.60 9.10 19.56
N THR A 38 11.59 8.73 20.34
CA THR A 38 11.09 7.36 20.44
C THR A 38 9.59 7.28 20.13
N VAL A 39 9.19 6.19 19.49
CA VAL A 39 7.81 5.81 19.19
C VAL A 39 7.56 4.46 19.85
N ASP A 40 6.61 4.40 20.78
CA ASP A 40 6.24 3.20 21.54
C ASP A 40 7.44 2.49 22.17
N GLY A 41 8.39 3.29 22.69
CA GLY A 41 9.58 2.82 23.38
C GLY A 41 10.73 2.36 22.48
N LYS A 42 10.58 2.40 21.16
CA LYS A 42 11.65 2.15 20.17
C LYS A 42 12.12 3.45 19.52
N GLN A 43 13.29 3.43 18.89
CA GLN A 43 13.82 4.62 18.21
C GLN A 43 12.93 5.02 17.03
N TYR A 44 12.82 6.32 16.78
CA TYR A 44 12.31 6.81 15.50
C TYR A 44 13.42 6.74 14.44
N GLY A 45 13.19 5.99 13.37
CA GLY A 45 14.15 5.78 12.31
C GLY A 45 14.06 6.88 11.26
N PHE A 46 14.84 7.95 11.39
CA PHE A 46 14.97 8.98 10.35
C PHE A 46 16.19 8.70 9.48
N PHE A 47 15.96 8.20 8.26
CA PHE A 47 17.02 7.81 7.32
C PHE A 47 16.98 8.70 6.09
N TYR A 48 18.07 9.43 5.87
CA TYR A 48 18.22 10.34 4.74
C TYR A 48 19.53 10.09 4.00
N ASN A 49 19.50 10.15 2.66
CA ASN A 49 20.66 9.97 1.79
C ASN A 49 21.42 8.67 2.06
N LYS A 50 20.68 7.57 2.23
CA LYS A 50 21.28 6.25 2.42
C LYS A 50 21.48 5.58 1.07
N THR A 51 22.53 4.78 0.97
CA THR A 51 22.84 4.00 -0.23
C THR A 51 23.39 2.65 0.16
N GLY A 52 22.72 1.56 -0.25
CA GLY A 52 23.15 0.21 0.12
C GLY A 52 22.91 -0.14 1.59
N GLU A 53 22.11 0.64 2.31
CA GLU A 53 21.87 0.44 3.74
C GLU A 53 20.87 -0.70 3.96
N ILE A 54 21.09 -1.47 5.03
CA ILE A 54 20.15 -2.50 5.50
C ILE A 54 19.65 -2.08 6.88
N ILE A 55 18.37 -1.76 6.97
CA ILE A 55 17.68 -1.36 8.19
C ILE A 55 16.96 -2.60 8.75
N ASP A 56 17.60 -3.26 9.72
CA ASP A 56 17.19 -4.56 10.27
C ASP A 56 17.17 -4.55 11.82
N GLY A 57 16.70 -5.62 12.45
CA GLY A 57 16.85 -5.89 13.88
C GLY A 57 15.71 -5.37 14.77
N ASN A 58 14.56 -5.00 14.19
CA ASN A 58 13.38 -4.54 14.92
C ASN A 58 13.67 -3.37 15.91
N ALA A 59 14.59 -2.49 15.54
CA ALA A 59 15.10 -1.42 16.40
C ALA A 59 14.20 -0.18 16.44
N TYR A 60 13.28 -0.06 15.49
CA TYR A 60 12.50 1.15 15.25
C TYR A 60 11.02 0.94 15.54
N GLY A 61 10.37 1.98 16.09
CA GLY A 61 8.91 1.99 16.30
C GLY A 61 8.17 2.54 15.08
N GLN A 62 8.85 3.39 14.32
CA GLN A 62 8.41 3.99 13.08
C GLN A 62 9.64 4.35 12.25
N ILE A 63 9.53 4.28 10.92
CA ILE A 63 10.62 4.61 10.00
C ILE A 63 10.15 5.63 8.97
N TYR A 64 11.00 6.62 8.71
CA TYR A 64 10.94 7.48 7.54
C TYR A 64 12.24 7.36 6.75
N LEU A 65 12.13 6.83 5.54
CA LEU A 65 13.21 6.73 4.57
C LEU A 65 13.02 7.79 3.49
N PHE A 66 14.02 8.65 3.34
CA PHE A 66 13.97 9.77 2.41
C PHE A 66 15.21 9.83 1.52
N ASN A 67 15.00 10.10 0.23
CA ASN A 67 16.07 10.33 -0.74
C ASN A 67 17.19 9.27 -0.69
N SER A 68 16.81 7.99 -0.66
CA SER A 68 17.74 6.87 -0.47
C SER A 68 17.66 5.88 -1.63
N VAL A 69 18.76 5.17 -1.87
CA VAL A 69 18.91 4.29 -3.06
C VAL A 69 19.37 2.90 -2.63
N ASN A 70 18.86 1.84 -3.26
CA ASN A 70 19.31 0.47 -3.01
C ASN A 70 19.30 0.13 -1.51
N THR A 71 18.18 0.42 -0.84
CA THR A 71 18.03 0.28 0.61
C THR A 71 17.07 -0.86 0.94
N ARG A 72 17.37 -1.62 1.98
CA ARG A 72 16.53 -2.74 2.43
C ARG A 72 16.01 -2.45 3.84
N ILE A 73 14.72 -2.63 4.06
CA ILE A 73 14.08 -2.51 5.38
C ILE A 73 13.49 -3.87 5.71
N GLU A 74 14.00 -4.51 6.76
CA GLU A 74 13.73 -5.92 7.03
C GLU A 74 13.48 -6.19 8.52
N ASN A 75 12.66 -7.22 8.78
CA ASN A 75 12.40 -7.76 10.13
C ASN A 75 12.06 -6.67 11.16
N GLN A 76 11.21 -5.72 10.78
CA GLN A 76 10.73 -4.66 11.67
C GLN A 76 9.32 -4.96 12.17
N THR A 77 9.04 -4.55 13.39
CA THR A 77 7.68 -4.45 13.94
C THR A 77 7.44 -2.98 14.30
N LEU A 78 6.65 -2.32 13.45
CA LEU A 78 6.36 -0.89 13.53
C LEU A 78 4.96 -0.70 14.13
N SER A 79 4.81 0.25 15.04
CA SER A 79 3.55 0.53 15.73
C SER A 79 3.32 2.03 15.83
N ALA A 80 2.89 2.66 14.72
CA ALA A 80 2.71 4.10 14.66
C ALA A 80 1.25 4.48 14.43
N SER A 81 0.81 5.57 15.06
CA SER A 81 -0.59 6.02 14.98
C SER A 81 -0.99 6.66 13.65
N ILE A 82 -0.04 6.86 12.72
CA ILE A 82 -0.32 7.47 11.42
C ILE A 82 0.19 6.54 10.31
N TRP A 83 1.49 6.45 10.10
CA TRP A 83 2.12 5.54 9.15
C TRP A 83 3.23 4.76 9.84
N GLY A 84 3.25 3.43 9.72
CA GLY A 84 4.37 2.66 10.26
C GLY A 84 5.68 2.97 9.54
N LEU A 85 5.59 3.05 8.21
CA LEU A 85 6.72 3.31 7.32
C LEU A 85 6.34 4.34 6.25
N GLN A 86 7.19 5.34 6.08
CA GLN A 86 7.09 6.32 5.00
C GLN A 86 8.36 6.22 4.13
N ILE A 87 8.22 6.05 2.80
CA ILE A 87 9.30 5.95 1.81
C ILE A 87 9.11 7.02 0.75
N HIS A 88 9.91 8.06 0.79
CA HIS A 88 9.74 9.21 -0.10
C HIS A 88 11.02 9.46 -0.90
N LYS A 89 10.89 9.72 -2.21
CA LYS A 89 12.03 10.02 -3.10
C LYS A 89 13.11 8.95 -3.15
N CYS A 90 12.73 7.69 -3.04
CA CYS A 90 13.69 6.60 -3.01
C CYS A 90 13.72 5.81 -4.32
N THR A 91 14.83 5.12 -4.56
CA THR A 91 15.00 4.25 -5.73
C THR A 91 15.51 2.89 -5.28
N ASP A 92 14.99 1.80 -5.86
CA ASP A 92 15.41 0.43 -5.56
C ASP A 92 15.31 0.12 -4.05
N VAL A 93 14.12 0.27 -3.47
CA VAL A 93 13.87 -0.05 -2.06
C VAL A 93 13.13 -1.37 -1.92
N VAL A 94 13.64 -2.24 -1.04
CA VAL A 94 12.96 -3.48 -0.67
C VAL A 94 12.51 -3.39 0.78
N VAL A 95 11.22 -3.62 0.99
CA VAL A 95 10.61 -3.83 2.31
C VAL A 95 10.24 -5.31 2.40
N ASP A 96 10.87 -6.04 3.31
CA ASP A 96 10.69 -7.49 3.43
C ASP A 96 10.46 -7.92 4.88
N ASN A 97 9.47 -8.78 5.11
CA ASN A 97 9.17 -9.31 6.43
C ASN A 97 9.00 -8.20 7.50
N VAL A 98 8.21 -7.17 7.17
CA VAL A 98 7.86 -6.07 8.08
C VAL A 98 6.43 -6.25 8.57
N GLU A 99 6.25 -6.08 9.87
CA GLU A 99 4.95 -6.03 10.53
C GLU A 99 4.61 -4.57 10.85
N VAL A 100 3.42 -4.11 10.47
CA VAL A 100 2.92 -2.77 10.79
C VAL A 100 1.56 -2.85 11.47
N PHE A 101 1.44 -2.21 12.63
CA PHE A 101 0.20 -2.08 13.38
C PHE A 101 -0.14 -0.61 13.59
N GLY A 102 -1.33 -0.16 13.22
CA GLY A 102 -1.71 1.23 13.47
C GLY A 102 -2.80 1.77 12.59
N ARG A 103 -2.80 3.08 12.37
CA ARG A 103 -3.79 3.73 11.49
C ARG A 103 -3.53 3.37 10.03
N GLY A 104 -2.35 3.69 9.54
CA GLY A 104 -1.89 3.39 8.18
C GLY A 104 -0.65 2.51 8.19
N GLY A 105 -0.49 1.71 7.14
CA GLY A 105 0.62 0.78 6.99
C GLY A 105 1.88 1.44 6.43
N ILE A 106 2.05 1.37 5.11
CA ILE A 106 3.24 1.87 4.39
C ILE A 106 2.81 2.92 3.35
N GLU A 107 3.43 4.10 3.40
CA GLU A 107 3.23 5.16 2.43
C GLU A 107 4.47 5.30 1.54
N VAL A 108 4.27 5.35 0.23
CA VAL A 108 5.34 5.50 -0.77
C VAL A 108 5.03 6.67 -1.70
N LYS A 109 5.94 7.63 -1.80
CA LYS A 109 5.75 8.85 -2.60
C LYS A 109 6.94 9.19 -3.47
N GLU A 110 6.70 9.63 -4.71
CA GLU A 110 7.71 10.13 -5.64
C GLU A 110 8.93 9.19 -5.76
N SER A 111 8.71 7.89 -5.87
CA SER A 111 9.75 6.85 -5.76
C SER A 111 9.74 5.89 -6.97
N ASP A 112 10.79 5.10 -7.12
CA ASP A 112 10.98 4.19 -8.27
C ASP A 112 11.56 2.84 -7.82
N GLY A 113 11.16 1.74 -8.46
CA GLY A 113 11.73 0.42 -8.17
C GLY A 113 11.46 -0.04 -6.73
N ILE A 114 10.19 -0.04 -6.31
CA ILE A 114 9.81 -0.35 -4.92
C ILE A 114 9.25 -1.77 -4.84
N THR A 115 9.84 -2.61 -3.99
CA THR A 115 9.34 -3.95 -3.69
C THR A 115 8.87 -4.03 -2.24
N ILE A 116 7.61 -4.37 -2.01
CA ILE A 116 7.06 -4.64 -0.69
C ILE A 116 6.60 -6.10 -0.67
N GLN A 117 7.23 -6.92 0.17
CA GLN A 117 6.98 -8.35 0.18
C GLN A 117 6.96 -9.00 1.55
N ASN A 118 6.21 -10.10 1.66
CA ASN A 118 6.12 -10.93 2.87
C ASN A 118 5.77 -10.12 4.15
N CYS A 119 5.08 -8.99 4.01
CA CYS A 119 4.73 -8.12 5.12
C CYS A 119 3.35 -8.47 5.71
N TYR A 120 3.17 -8.17 6.99
CA TYR A 120 1.89 -8.25 7.70
C TYR A 120 1.47 -6.85 8.16
N LEU A 121 0.34 -6.37 7.68
CA LEU A 121 -0.15 -5.02 7.94
C LEU A 121 -1.56 -5.12 8.54
N GLU A 122 -1.78 -4.49 9.68
CA GLU A 122 -3.08 -4.45 10.34
C GLU A 122 -3.40 -3.02 10.80
N GLY A 123 -4.55 -2.51 10.39
CA GLY A 123 -4.96 -1.14 10.69
C GLY A 123 -6.38 -0.81 10.26
N TYR A 124 -6.69 0.47 10.09
CA TYR A 124 -8.07 0.94 9.86
C TYR A 124 -8.19 2.17 8.95
N TRP A 125 -7.09 2.61 8.32
CA TRP A 125 -7.13 3.66 7.29
C TRP A 125 -6.62 3.09 5.98
N ASP A 126 -5.40 3.43 5.56
CA ASP A 126 -4.82 2.91 4.32
C ASP A 126 -3.70 1.91 4.63
N GLY A 127 -3.74 0.74 4.00
CA GLY A 127 -2.75 -0.31 4.19
C GLY A 127 -1.45 0.03 3.48
N LEU A 128 -1.52 0.13 2.16
CA LEU A 128 -0.44 0.61 1.31
C LEU A 128 -0.94 1.82 0.51
N ASP A 129 -0.28 2.96 0.64
CA ASP A 129 -0.59 4.21 -0.08
C ASP A 129 0.56 4.55 -1.03
N PHE A 130 0.26 4.71 -2.32
CA PHE A 130 1.22 5.06 -3.37
C PHE A 130 0.81 6.35 -4.08
N ASN A 131 1.75 7.28 -4.22
CA ASN A 131 1.54 8.49 -5.00
C ASN A 131 2.76 8.84 -5.86
N LEU A 132 2.56 8.97 -7.18
CA LEU A 132 3.63 9.33 -8.14
C LEU A 132 4.80 8.33 -8.07
N VAL A 133 4.54 7.04 -8.26
CA VAL A 133 5.54 5.97 -8.11
C VAL A 133 5.67 5.15 -9.40
N THR A 134 6.85 4.64 -9.71
CA THR A 134 7.07 3.74 -10.86
C THR A 134 7.70 2.42 -10.45
N ASP A 135 7.46 1.38 -11.24
CA ASP A 135 8.05 0.04 -11.08
C ASP A 135 7.85 -0.52 -9.67
N VAL A 136 6.60 -0.78 -9.29
CA VAL A 136 6.23 -1.25 -7.96
C VAL A 136 5.82 -2.72 -7.98
N VAL A 137 6.37 -3.50 -7.04
CA VAL A 137 6.02 -4.91 -6.82
C VAL A 137 5.49 -5.10 -5.40
N ILE A 138 4.24 -5.55 -5.28
CA ILE A 138 3.60 -5.93 -4.03
C ILE A 138 3.37 -7.44 -4.06
N LEU A 139 4.11 -8.18 -3.24
CA LEU A 139 4.16 -9.64 -3.33
C LEU A 139 3.99 -10.35 -1.97
N ASN A 140 3.07 -11.32 -1.89
CA ASN A 140 2.90 -12.19 -0.71
C ASN A 140 2.64 -11.43 0.61
N ASN A 141 1.97 -10.29 0.55
CA ASN A 141 1.62 -9.51 1.74
C ASN A 141 0.26 -9.92 2.29
N ARG A 142 0.06 -9.71 3.59
CA ARG A 142 -1.23 -9.86 4.27
C ARG A 142 -1.64 -8.53 4.89
N LEU A 143 -2.77 -7.99 4.45
CA LEU A 143 -3.31 -6.71 4.90
C LEU A 143 -4.69 -6.94 5.53
N ILE A 144 -4.96 -6.38 6.70
CA ILE A 144 -6.21 -6.63 7.46
C ILE A 144 -6.80 -5.33 8.02
N GLY A 145 -8.11 -5.15 7.85
CA GLY A 145 -8.92 -4.15 8.56
C GLY A 145 -8.91 -2.74 7.99
N TYR A 146 -8.16 -2.48 6.92
CA TYR A 146 -8.04 -1.15 6.32
C TYR A 146 -9.32 -0.72 5.57
N ASN A 147 -9.54 0.59 5.49
CA ASN A 147 -10.55 1.16 4.57
C ASN A 147 -10.10 0.93 3.13
N TYR A 148 -8.86 1.27 2.83
CA TYR A 148 -8.21 1.01 1.55
C TYR A 148 -7.04 0.08 1.79
N ALA A 149 -7.13 -1.18 1.37
CA ALA A 149 -5.98 -2.08 1.57
C ALA A 149 -4.81 -1.65 0.67
N ILE A 150 -5.08 -1.31 -0.59
CA ILE A 150 -4.12 -0.67 -1.50
C ILE A 150 -4.78 0.57 -2.11
N ASP A 151 -4.24 1.75 -1.83
CA ASP A 151 -4.60 3.00 -2.49
C ASP A 151 -3.41 3.47 -3.35
N ALA A 152 -3.67 3.85 -4.60
CA ALA A 152 -2.64 4.30 -5.50
C ALA A 152 -3.14 5.36 -6.47
N SER A 153 -2.35 6.41 -6.63
CA SER A 153 -2.55 7.42 -7.66
C SER A 153 -1.29 7.72 -8.45
N TYR A 154 -1.41 7.84 -9.77
CA TYR A 154 -0.31 8.18 -10.68
C TYR A 154 0.84 7.15 -10.61
N VAL A 155 0.52 5.86 -10.76
CA VAL A 155 1.50 4.76 -10.71
C VAL A 155 1.66 4.10 -12.08
N ASP A 156 2.91 3.83 -12.49
CA ASP A 156 3.22 3.07 -13.71
C ASP A 156 4.03 1.80 -13.38
N GLY A 157 3.73 0.68 -14.05
CA GLY A 157 4.45 -0.58 -13.86
C GLY A 157 4.14 -1.27 -12.53
N PHE A 158 2.85 -1.38 -12.19
CA PHE A 158 2.41 -1.90 -10.90
C PHE A 158 2.10 -3.41 -10.96
N GLN A 159 2.74 -4.20 -10.10
CA GLN A 159 2.56 -5.65 -10.00
C GLN A 159 2.03 -6.02 -8.62
N ILE A 160 0.79 -6.48 -8.53
CA ILE A 160 0.11 -6.84 -7.27
C ILE A 160 -0.19 -8.34 -7.27
N HIS A 161 0.70 -9.12 -6.67
CA HIS A 161 0.72 -10.58 -6.81
C HIS A 161 0.63 -11.33 -5.47
N ASN A 162 -0.19 -12.39 -5.44
CA ASN A 162 -0.24 -13.33 -4.29
C ASN A 162 -0.53 -12.67 -2.93
N ASN A 163 -1.24 -11.55 -2.89
CA ASN A 163 -1.56 -10.86 -1.63
C ASN A 163 -2.88 -11.37 -1.05
N THR A 164 -3.02 -11.26 0.26
CA THR A 164 -4.24 -11.59 1.00
C THR A 164 -4.75 -10.35 1.72
N LEU A 165 -5.80 -9.73 1.18
CA LEU A 165 -6.45 -8.53 1.72
C LEU A 165 -7.73 -8.97 2.43
N LEU A 166 -7.77 -8.80 3.75
CA LEU A 166 -8.85 -9.30 4.60
C LEU A 166 -9.60 -8.18 5.29
N GLU A 167 -10.91 -8.38 5.48
CA GLU A 167 -11.78 -7.49 6.27
C GLU A 167 -11.65 -6.02 5.85
N VAL A 168 -11.57 -5.77 4.54
CA VAL A 168 -11.43 -4.41 4.01
C VAL A 168 -12.77 -3.68 4.11
N GLU A 169 -12.76 -2.48 4.70
CA GLU A 169 -14.00 -1.75 5.03
C GLU A 169 -14.60 -0.99 3.84
N GLU A 170 -13.79 -0.38 2.98
CA GLU A 170 -14.25 0.36 1.79
C GLU A 170 -13.79 -0.34 0.51
N ASN A 171 -12.51 -0.19 0.14
CA ASN A 171 -11.98 -0.66 -1.14
C ASN A 171 -10.76 -1.57 -0.98
N GLY A 172 -10.82 -2.77 -1.58
CA GLY A 172 -9.69 -3.70 -1.62
C GLY A 172 -8.47 -3.06 -2.30
N MET A 173 -8.68 -2.57 -3.51
CA MET A 173 -7.69 -1.84 -4.29
C MET A 173 -8.37 -0.63 -4.93
N TYR A 174 -7.95 0.58 -4.59
CA TYR A 174 -8.38 1.80 -5.26
C TYR A 174 -7.22 2.35 -6.09
N LEU A 175 -7.35 2.31 -7.41
CA LEU A 175 -6.27 2.66 -8.35
C LEU A 175 -6.75 3.79 -9.27
N GLU A 176 -6.12 4.97 -9.18
CA GLU A 176 -6.46 6.17 -9.93
C GLU A 176 -5.30 6.63 -10.83
N ASP A 177 -5.57 6.92 -12.10
CA ASP A 177 -4.57 7.36 -13.08
C ASP A 177 -3.33 6.43 -13.08
N CYS A 178 -3.56 5.11 -13.16
CA CYS A 178 -2.51 4.10 -13.10
C CYS A 178 -2.33 3.34 -14.43
N TRP A 179 -1.09 2.98 -14.78
CA TRP A 179 -0.73 2.38 -16.07
C TRP A 179 0.04 1.08 -15.92
N ASN A 180 -0.11 0.20 -16.91
CA ASN A 180 0.65 -1.04 -17.05
C ASN A 180 0.56 -1.90 -15.77
N LEU A 181 -0.67 -2.25 -15.41
CA LEU A 181 -1.00 -2.94 -14.16
C LEU A 181 -1.12 -4.45 -14.38
N GLU A 182 -0.55 -5.23 -13.47
CA GLU A 182 -0.78 -6.67 -13.37
C GLU A 182 -1.28 -7.04 -11.96
N ILE A 183 -2.51 -7.56 -11.88
CA ILE A 183 -3.16 -7.94 -10.62
C ILE A 183 -3.54 -9.41 -10.69
N LYS A 184 -2.84 -10.27 -9.96
CA LYS A 184 -3.07 -11.72 -10.04
C LYS A 184 -2.83 -12.49 -8.76
N PHE A 185 -3.55 -13.62 -8.65
CA PHE A 185 -3.42 -14.55 -7.54
C PHE A 185 -3.70 -13.94 -6.16
N ASN A 186 -4.43 -12.83 -6.09
CA ASN A 186 -4.79 -12.20 -4.82
C ASN A 186 -6.08 -12.81 -4.26
N ILE A 187 -6.20 -12.80 -2.93
CA ILE A 187 -7.45 -13.07 -2.21
C ILE A 187 -7.88 -11.75 -1.58
N VAL A 188 -9.09 -11.29 -1.89
CA VAL A 188 -9.62 -10.02 -1.36
C VAL A 188 -10.98 -10.29 -0.75
N THR A 189 -11.14 -9.98 0.54
CA THR A 189 -12.44 -9.97 1.21
C THR A 189 -12.83 -8.53 1.54
N VAL A 190 -13.99 -8.09 1.06
CA VAL A 190 -14.50 -6.73 1.31
C VAL A 190 -15.81 -6.81 2.09
N ASN A 191 -15.96 -5.90 3.03
CA ASN A 191 -17.16 -5.67 3.81
C ASN A 191 -18.03 -4.64 3.10
N VAL A 192 -18.81 -5.04 2.09
CA VAL A 192 -19.64 -4.10 1.33
C VAL A 192 -20.74 -3.55 2.25
N VAL A 193 -20.66 -2.29 2.67
CA VAL A 193 -21.68 -1.60 3.48
C VAL A 193 -22.50 -0.65 2.61
N HIS A 194 -21.84 0.04 1.68
CA HIS A 194 -22.41 0.98 0.74
C HIS A 194 -22.33 0.42 -0.68
N ILE A 195 -23.47 -0.07 -1.16
CA ILE A 195 -23.61 -0.64 -2.50
C ILE A 195 -23.15 0.37 -3.55
N GLY A 196 -22.14 -0.02 -4.34
CA GLY A 196 -21.60 0.78 -5.44
C GLY A 196 -20.45 1.71 -5.10
N THR A 197 -19.99 1.75 -3.83
CA THR A 197 -18.77 2.48 -3.45
C THR A 197 -17.75 1.62 -2.73
N ASP A 198 -18.19 0.54 -2.09
CA ASP A 198 -17.31 -0.39 -1.37
C ASP A 198 -17.04 -1.61 -2.27
N LEU A 199 -15.83 -1.69 -2.85
CA LEU A 199 -15.51 -2.60 -3.96
C LEU A 199 -14.17 -3.34 -3.72
N ALA A 200 -14.02 -4.54 -4.26
CA ALA A 200 -12.72 -5.24 -4.21
C ALA A 200 -11.66 -4.55 -5.07
N ILE A 201 -12.03 -4.02 -6.24
CA ILE A 201 -11.14 -3.24 -7.11
C ILE A 201 -11.89 -2.05 -7.71
N VAL A 202 -11.32 -0.86 -7.59
CA VAL A 202 -11.75 0.35 -8.30
C VAL A 202 -10.61 0.79 -9.21
N LEU A 203 -10.91 0.95 -10.50
CA LEU A 203 -9.99 1.47 -11.50
C LEU A 203 -10.55 2.78 -12.04
N TRP A 204 -9.90 3.90 -11.73
CA TRP A 204 -10.28 5.22 -12.23
C TRP A 204 -9.20 5.70 -13.20
N LEU A 205 -9.57 5.98 -14.46
CA LEU A 205 -8.65 6.46 -15.52
C LEU A 205 -7.38 5.58 -15.68
N CYS A 206 -7.49 4.28 -15.46
CA CYS A 206 -6.37 3.35 -15.62
C CYS A 206 -6.25 2.84 -17.07
N GLU A 207 -5.05 2.47 -17.49
CA GLU A 207 -4.81 1.92 -18.83
C GLU A 207 -3.84 0.72 -18.81
N ASN A 208 -4.05 -0.24 -19.71
CA ASN A 208 -3.27 -1.47 -19.85
C ASN A 208 -3.27 -2.28 -18.54
N VAL A 209 -4.46 -2.67 -18.12
CA VAL A 209 -4.70 -3.37 -16.85
C VAL A 209 -4.95 -4.84 -17.14
N THR A 210 -4.19 -5.73 -16.53
CA THR A 210 -4.37 -7.18 -16.65
C THR A 210 -4.74 -7.76 -15.29
N ILE A 211 -5.89 -8.42 -15.19
CA ILE A 211 -6.44 -8.95 -13.93
C ILE A 211 -6.86 -10.39 -14.12
N TYR A 212 -6.20 -11.35 -13.47
CA TYR A 212 -6.54 -12.77 -13.58
C TYR A 212 -6.24 -13.57 -12.31
N TYR A 213 -6.95 -14.67 -12.10
CA TYR A 213 -6.73 -15.60 -10.99
C TYR A 213 -6.86 -15.03 -9.58
N ASN A 214 -7.62 -13.95 -9.41
CA ASN A 214 -7.94 -13.43 -8.09
C ASN A 214 -9.20 -14.10 -7.53
N VAL A 215 -9.28 -14.18 -6.21
CA VAL A 215 -10.46 -14.64 -5.47
C VAL A 215 -11.03 -13.45 -4.74
N PHE A 216 -12.26 -13.08 -5.07
CA PHE A 216 -12.95 -11.97 -4.43
C PHE A 216 -14.16 -12.46 -3.66
N ILE A 217 -14.31 -11.98 -2.42
CA ILE A 217 -15.35 -12.42 -1.50
C ILE A 217 -16.02 -11.20 -0.87
N ASP A 218 -17.32 -11.04 -1.08
CA ASP A 218 -18.13 -10.13 -0.26
C ASP A 218 -18.55 -10.86 1.01
N ILE A 219 -18.17 -10.35 2.19
CA ILE A 219 -18.48 -10.99 3.47
C ILE A 219 -19.90 -10.67 3.97
N ASN A 220 -20.59 -9.70 3.35
CA ASN A 220 -21.96 -9.30 3.71
C ASN A 220 -23.04 -9.86 2.79
N ASP A 221 -22.68 -10.67 1.77
CA ASP A 221 -23.65 -11.35 0.90
C ASP A 221 -24.60 -10.36 0.17
N ASN A 222 -24.07 -9.27 -0.40
CA ASN A 222 -24.91 -8.25 -1.01
C ASN A 222 -25.14 -8.44 -2.53
N SER A 223 -24.59 -9.47 -3.18
CA SER A 223 -24.70 -9.71 -4.63
C SER A 223 -24.25 -8.52 -5.53
N VAL A 224 -23.33 -7.68 -5.04
CA VAL A 224 -22.93 -6.41 -5.67
C VAL A 224 -21.74 -6.62 -6.61
N PRO A 225 -21.62 -5.84 -7.71
CA PRO A 225 -20.36 -5.77 -8.45
C PRO A 225 -19.24 -5.40 -7.49
N ILE A 226 -18.15 -6.14 -7.53
CA ILE A 226 -16.98 -5.94 -6.66
C ILE A 226 -15.80 -5.31 -7.41
N VAL A 227 -15.98 -5.01 -8.70
CA VAL A 227 -14.95 -4.46 -9.58
C VAL A 227 -15.60 -3.37 -10.43
N GLU A 228 -15.00 -2.18 -10.46
CA GLU A 228 -15.46 -1.06 -11.27
C GLU A 228 -14.32 -0.46 -12.10
N GLY A 229 -14.59 -0.19 -13.38
CA GLY A 229 -13.66 0.44 -14.31
C GLY A 229 -14.18 1.77 -14.83
N ASN A 230 -13.91 2.85 -14.09
CA ASN A 230 -14.32 4.22 -14.42
C ASN A 230 -13.37 4.87 -15.43
N SER A 231 -13.82 4.97 -16.68
CA SER A 231 -13.06 5.59 -17.79
C SER A 231 -11.69 4.93 -18.04
N SER A 232 -11.53 3.68 -17.60
CA SER A 232 -10.31 2.90 -17.78
C SER A 232 -10.35 2.14 -19.12
N THR A 233 -9.19 1.93 -19.75
CA THR A 233 -9.07 1.32 -21.09
C THR A 233 -8.11 0.14 -21.10
N ASN A 234 -8.24 -0.73 -22.11
CA ASN A 234 -7.40 -1.94 -22.27
C ASN A 234 -7.36 -2.82 -21.01
N ILE A 235 -8.53 -3.05 -20.40
CA ILE A 235 -8.67 -3.97 -19.28
C ILE A 235 -8.81 -5.40 -19.82
N ILE A 236 -7.87 -6.27 -19.45
CA ILE A 236 -7.86 -7.70 -19.77
C ILE A 236 -8.19 -8.47 -18.49
N TRP A 237 -9.37 -9.11 -18.46
CA TRP A 237 -9.88 -9.82 -17.27
C TRP A 237 -9.58 -11.34 -17.26
N TYR A 238 -8.84 -11.83 -18.24
CA TYR A 238 -8.54 -13.27 -18.38
C TYR A 238 -7.20 -13.49 -19.07
N ASP A 239 -6.59 -14.65 -18.81
CA ASP A 239 -5.43 -15.15 -19.55
C ASP A 239 -5.85 -16.39 -20.34
N ALA A 240 -5.81 -16.28 -21.67
CA ALA A 240 -6.22 -17.37 -22.57
C ALA A 240 -5.34 -18.62 -22.49
N THR A 241 -4.15 -18.52 -21.88
CA THR A 241 -3.23 -19.65 -21.68
C THR A 241 -3.59 -20.50 -20.47
N LEU A 242 -4.57 -20.06 -19.68
CA LEU A 242 -4.88 -20.60 -18.38
C LEU A 242 -6.31 -21.20 -18.32
N GLU A 243 -6.50 -22.27 -17.53
CA GLU A 243 -7.76 -23.05 -17.51
C GLU A 243 -8.88 -22.41 -16.67
N VAL A 244 -8.56 -21.46 -15.78
CA VAL A 244 -9.48 -20.88 -14.79
C VAL A 244 -9.34 -19.36 -14.80
N GLY A 245 -10.43 -18.61 -14.60
CA GLY A 245 -10.40 -17.14 -14.52
C GLY A 245 -10.29 -16.60 -13.10
N ASN A 246 -10.67 -15.34 -12.92
CA ASN A 246 -10.98 -14.81 -11.59
C ASN A 246 -12.18 -15.55 -10.98
N HIS A 247 -12.18 -15.73 -9.66
CA HIS A 247 -13.27 -16.34 -8.91
C HIS A 247 -13.98 -15.30 -8.03
N TYR A 248 -15.30 -15.43 -7.93
CA TYR A 248 -16.14 -14.63 -7.05
C TYR A 248 -17.04 -15.52 -6.21
N SER A 249 -17.21 -15.17 -4.94
CA SER A 249 -18.15 -15.81 -4.03
C SER A 249 -18.86 -14.76 -3.18
N ASP A 250 -20.19 -14.79 -3.19
CA ASP A 250 -21.07 -14.05 -2.27
C ASP A 250 -21.62 -14.92 -1.13
N TRP A 251 -21.18 -16.18 -1.02
CA TRP A 251 -21.67 -17.21 -0.08
C TRP A 251 -23.05 -17.83 -0.39
N ILE A 252 -23.82 -17.31 -1.35
CA ILE A 252 -25.10 -17.89 -1.82
C ILE A 252 -25.02 -18.57 -3.19
N GLY A 253 -23.95 -18.34 -3.97
CA GLY A 253 -23.69 -19.12 -5.18
C GLY A 253 -22.37 -18.77 -5.86
N THR A 254 -21.80 -19.75 -6.56
CA THR A 254 -20.74 -19.50 -7.56
C THR A 254 -21.41 -19.07 -8.87
N GLY A 255 -21.03 -17.93 -9.43
CA GLY A 255 -21.51 -17.47 -10.73
C GLY A 255 -20.37 -16.92 -11.59
N ASP A 256 -20.48 -17.09 -12.90
CA ASP A 256 -19.62 -16.41 -13.86
C ASP A 256 -20.07 -14.94 -13.98
N TYR A 257 -19.17 -13.99 -13.76
CA TYR A 257 -19.48 -12.57 -13.95
C TYR A 257 -19.01 -12.10 -15.33
N SER A 258 -19.91 -11.46 -16.07
CA SER A 258 -19.58 -10.74 -17.30
C SER A 258 -19.33 -9.27 -16.95
N ILE A 259 -18.14 -8.75 -17.25
CA ILE A 259 -17.87 -7.32 -17.09
C ILE A 259 -18.55 -6.57 -18.23
N PRO A 260 -19.34 -5.51 -17.96
CA PRO A 260 -19.89 -4.66 -19.02
C PRO A 260 -18.73 -3.99 -19.78
N GLY A 261 -18.57 -4.30 -21.07
CA GLY A 261 -17.49 -3.71 -21.88
C GLY A 261 -16.92 -4.62 -22.98
N ASP A 262 -17.21 -5.92 -22.93
CA ASP A 262 -17.05 -6.86 -24.06
C ASP A 262 -18.29 -6.88 -24.97
#